data_AF-A0A136Q8G0-F1
#
_entry.id   AF-A0A136Q8G0-F1
#
_cell.length_a   1.000
_cell.length_b   1.000
_cell.length_c   1.000
_cell.angle_alpha   90.00
_cell.angle_beta   90.00
_cell.angle_gamma   90.00
#
_symmetry.space_group_name_H-M   'P 1'
#
loop_
_entity.id
_entity.type
_entity.pdbx_description
1 polymer ?
#
loop_
_entity_poly.entity_id
_entity_poly.type
_entity_poly.pdbx_seq_one_letter_code
_entity_poly.pdbx_strand_id
1 'polypeptide(L)'
;MVMKKFKLLRLKMYDQDITQEDIAQHIANVLNNTCSISHISDLFNGRSSWRMDEAYAVLDLLKVPHSELHKYFPKDGERSCFVQI
;
A
#
# COMPACT_ATOMS: atom_id res chain seq x y z
N MET A 1 -1.79 16.37 15.11
CA MET A 1 -1.56 15.87 13.73
C MET A 1 -2.25 14.53 13.60
N VAL A 2 -3.20 14.37 12.68
CA VAL A 2 -3.81 13.06 12.39
C VAL A 2 -2.76 12.21 11.67
N MET A 3 -2.39 11.06 12.24
CA MET A 3 -1.50 10.12 11.55
C MET A 3 -2.21 9.57 10.32
N LYS A 4 -1.69 9.86 9.12
CA LYS A 4 -2.21 9.25 7.89
C LYS A 4 -1.86 7.76 7.87
N LYS A 5 -2.85 6.92 7.54
CA LYS A 5 -2.67 5.47 7.34
C LYS A 5 -1.59 5.18 6.30
N PHE A 6 -0.91 4.04 6.46
CA PHE A 6 0.16 3.58 5.57
C PHE A 6 1.33 4.58 5.44
N LYS A 7 1.75 5.18 6.57
CA LYS A 7 2.80 6.22 6.60
C LYS A 7 4.09 5.79 5.91
N LEU A 8 4.58 4.57 6.15
CA LEU A 8 5.81 4.07 5.53
C LEU A 8 5.67 3.90 4.01
N LEU A 9 4.51 3.43 3.55
CA LEU A 9 4.19 3.32 2.14
C LEU A 9 4.21 4.69 1.46
N ARG A 10 3.55 5.70 2.06
CA ARG A 10 3.52 7.06 1.53
C ARG A 10 4.90 7.72 1.48
N LEU A 11 5.74 7.49 2.49
CA LEU A 11 7.12 7.98 2.49
C LEU A 11 7.92 7.35 1.36
N LYS A 12 7.80 6.03 1.17
CA LYS A 12 8.52 5.33 0.11
C LYS A 12 8.08 5.75 -1.29
N MET A 13 6.79 6.01 -1.48
CA MET A 13 6.25 6.60 -2.70
C MET A 13 6.86 7.97 -2.96
N TYR A 14 6.91 8.83 -1.95
CA TYR A 14 7.52 10.16 -2.06
C TYR A 14 9.01 10.10 -2.42
N ASP A 15 9.77 9.21 -1.77
CA ASP A 15 11.21 9.03 -2.04
C ASP A 15 11.50 8.58 -3.48
N GLN A 16 10.55 7.92 -4.14
CA GLN A 16 10.70 7.37 -5.49
C GLN A 16 9.89 8.13 -6.56
N ASP A 17 9.25 9.24 -6.18
CA ASP A 17 8.35 10.03 -7.04
C ASP A 17 7.24 9.18 -7.67
N ILE A 18 6.72 8.20 -6.92
CA ILE A 18 5.65 7.31 -7.34
C ILE A 18 4.31 7.86 -6.87
N THR A 19 3.38 8.00 -7.80
CA THR A 19 2.02 8.47 -7.53
C THR A 19 1.04 7.32 -7.28
N GLN A 20 -0.19 7.63 -6.85
CA GLN A 20 -1.25 6.63 -6.75
C GLN A 20 -1.70 6.12 -8.13
N GLU A 21 -1.53 6.93 -9.18
CA GLU A 21 -1.80 6.56 -10.57
C GLU A 21 -0.81 5.50 -11.06
N ASP A 22 0.48 5.67 -10.77
CA ASP A 22 1.51 4.67 -11.08
C ASP A 22 1.23 3.33 -10.41
N ILE A 23 0.79 3.36 -9.14
CA ILE A 23 0.37 2.16 -8.41
C ILE A 23 -0.82 1.49 -9.11
N ALA A 24 -1.87 2.26 -9.44
CA ALA A 24 -3.05 1.72 -10.10
C ALA A 24 -2.68 1.07 -11.45
N GLN A 25 -1.86 1.75 -12.25
CA GLN A 25 -1.40 1.26 -13.54
C GLN A 25 -0.54 0.01 -13.40
N HIS A 26 0.36 -0.04 -12.41
CA HIS A 26 1.21 -1.19 -12.17
C HIS A 26 0.40 -2.42 -11.74
N ILE A 27 -0.54 -2.26 -10.80
CA ILE A 27 -1.43 -3.34 -10.37
C ILE A 27 -2.26 -3.85 -11.54
N ALA A 28 -2.80 -2.94 -12.36
CA ALA A 28 -3.58 -3.31 -13.53
C ALA A 28 -2.76 -4.16 -14.52
N ASN A 29 -1.51 -3.77 -14.75
CA ASN A 29 -0.60 -4.47 -15.65
C ASN A 29 -0.18 -5.85 -15.10
N VAL A 30 0.17 -5.95 -13.81
CA VAL A 30 0.70 -7.20 -13.22
C VAL A 30 -0.41 -8.22 -12.96
N LEU A 31 -1.57 -7.78 -12.48
CA LEU A 31 -2.69 -8.67 -12.17
C LEU A 31 -3.63 -8.90 -13.36
N ASN A 32 -3.33 -8.32 -14.52
CA ASN A 32 -4.14 -8.37 -15.73
C ASN A 32 -5.63 -8.07 -15.44
N ASN A 33 -5.86 -6.99 -14.68
CA ASN A 33 -7.18 -6.59 -14.20
C ASN A 33 -7.34 -5.07 -14.26
N THR A 34 -8.57 -4.57 -14.16
CA THR A 34 -8.83 -3.13 -14.11
C THR A 34 -8.63 -2.62 -12.68
N CYS A 35 -7.65 -1.72 -12.48
CA CYS A 35 -7.44 -1.04 -11.21
C CYS A 35 -7.62 0.47 -11.40
N SER A 36 -8.57 1.07 -10.69
CA SER A 36 -8.85 2.51 -10.78
C SER A 36 -8.12 3.30 -9.70
N ILE A 37 -7.81 4.57 -9.98
CA ILE A 37 -7.27 5.51 -8.99
C ILE A 37 -8.19 5.64 -7.76
N SER A 38 -9.52 5.63 -7.97
CA SER A 38 -10.49 5.72 -6.88
C SER A 38 -10.37 4.54 -5.92
N HIS A 39 -10.17 3.32 -6.44
CA HIS A 39 -9.91 2.13 -5.62
C HIS A 39 -8.64 2.29 -4.78
N ILE A 40 -7.54 2.73 -5.40
CA ILE A 40 -6.28 2.99 -4.67
C ILE A 40 -6.47 4.05 -3.57
N SER A 41 -7.19 5.14 -3.87
CA SER A 41 -7.51 6.16 -2.88
C SER A 41 -8.32 5.59 -1.71
N ASP A 42 -9.29 4.73 -1.97
CA ASP A 42 -10.10 4.06 -0.94
C ASP A 42 -9.27 3.14 -0.06
N LEU A 43 -8.33 2.38 -0.65
CA LEU A 43 -7.36 1.57 0.09
C LEU A 43 -6.49 2.43 1.01
N PHE A 44 -5.92 3.53 0.49
CA PHE A 44 -5.06 4.43 1.25
C PHE A 44 -5.76 5.18 2.39
N ASN A 45 -7.07 5.41 2.26
CA ASN A 45 -7.91 5.99 3.29
C ASN A 45 -8.51 4.94 4.24
N GLY A 46 -8.30 3.65 3.96
CA GLY A 46 -8.85 2.54 4.74
C GLY A 46 -10.37 2.40 4.61
N ARG A 47 -10.96 2.89 3.51
CA ARG A 47 -12.36 2.61 3.12
C ARG A 47 -12.49 1.20 2.54
N SER A 48 -11.39 0.69 1.97
CA SER A 48 -11.22 -0.68 1.48
C SER A 48 -9.96 -1.30 2.06
N SER A 49 -9.88 -2.63 2.03
CA SER A 49 -8.70 -3.38 2.49
C SER A 49 -7.85 -3.85 1.30
N TRP A 50 -6.53 -3.77 1.46
CA TRP A 50 -5.58 -4.28 0.46
C TRP A 50 -5.73 -5.78 0.34
N ARG A 51 -5.86 -6.26 -0.89
CA ARG A 51 -5.68 -7.68 -1.16
C ARG A 51 -4.18 -8.02 -1.13
N MET A 52 -3.84 -9.27 -0.86
CA MET A 52 -2.43 -9.68 -0.76
C MET A 52 -1.69 -9.52 -2.09
N ASP A 53 -2.31 -9.91 -3.20
CA ASP A 53 -1.77 -9.75 -4.56
C ASP A 53 -1.48 -8.28 -4.90
N GLU A 54 -2.39 -7.37 -4.57
CA GLU A 54 -2.19 -5.93 -4.75
C GLU A 54 -1.02 -5.41 -3.89
N ALA A 55 -0.94 -5.83 -2.63
CA ALA A 55 0.11 -5.41 -1.71
C ALA A 55 1.50 -5.87 -2.19
N TYR A 56 1.65 -7.11 -2.66
CA TYR A 56 2.90 -7.61 -3.23
C TYR A 56 3.28 -6.85 -4.50
N ALA A 57 2.34 -6.60 -5.42
CA ALA A 57 2.60 -5.82 -6.62
C ALA A 57 3.11 -4.40 -6.30
N VAL A 58 2.57 -3.76 -5.25
CA VAL A 58 3.07 -2.45 -4.80
C VAL A 58 4.47 -2.54 -4.21
N LEU A 59 4.79 -3.59 -3.45
CA LEU A 59 6.16 -3.77 -2.96
C LEU A 59 7.15 -3.98 -4.11
N ASP A 60 6.77 -4.74 -5.14
CA ASP A 60 7.58 -4.95 -6.34
C ASP A 60 7.85 -3.63 -7.06
N LEU A 61 6.81 -2.81 -7.25
CA LEU A 61 6.95 -1.46 -7.82
C LEU A 61 7.93 -0.60 -7.01
N LEU A 62 7.81 -0.64 -5.68
CA LEU A 62 8.64 0.15 -4.76
C LEU A 62 10.03 -0.47 -4.50
N LYS A 63 10.32 -1.63 -5.09
CA LYS A 63 11.54 -2.42 -4.89
C LYS A 63 11.80 -2.69 -3.41
N VAL A 64 10.74 -3.01 -2.66
CA VAL A 64 10.80 -3.34 -1.25
C VAL A 64 10.76 -4.86 -1.08
N PRO A 65 11.63 -5.46 -0.25
CA PRO A 65 11.59 -6.89 0.01
C PRO A 65 10.24 -7.33 0.59
N HIS A 66 9.70 -8.44 0.10
CA HIS A 66 8.42 -9.01 0.55
C HIS A 66 8.38 -9.34 2.04
N SER A 67 9.52 -9.62 2.66
CA SER A 67 9.65 -9.82 4.11
C SER A 67 9.20 -8.61 4.93
N GLU A 68 9.17 -7.41 4.32
CA GLU A 68 8.77 -6.17 4.97
C GLU A 68 7.29 -5.81 4.77
N LEU A 69 6.49 -6.67 4.12
CA LEU A 69 5.07 -6.43 3.85
C LEU A 69 4.30 -5.90 5.07
N HIS A 70 4.47 -6.52 6.22
CA HIS A 70 3.85 -6.14 7.49
C HIS A 70 4.21 -4.71 7.98
N LYS A 71 5.36 -4.16 7.55
CA LYS A 71 5.78 -2.80 7.88
C LYS A 71 5.00 -1.78 7.04
N TYR A 72 4.81 -2.08 5.75
CA TYR A 72 4.18 -1.18 4.77
C TYR A 72 2.66 -1.27 4.76
N PHE A 73 2.13 -2.48 4.97
CA PHE A 73 0.72 -2.81 5.00
C PHE A 73 0.33 -3.38 6.38
N PRO A 74 0.36 -2.56 7.45
CA PRO A 74 -0.10 -3.00 8.77
C PRO A 74 -1.62 -3.19 8.77
N LYS A 75 -2.11 -4.08 9.64
CA LYS A 75 -3.55 -4.35 9.82
C LYS A 75 -4.29 -3.03 10.11
N ASP A 76 -5.39 -2.77 9.40
CA ASP A 76 -6.19 -1.53 9.46
C ASP A 76 -5.47 -0.22 9.04
N GLY A 77 -4.25 -0.31 8.50
CA GLY A 77 -3.45 0.83 8.07
C GLY A 77 -2.74 1.56 9.22
N GLU A 78 -2.83 1.02 10.44
CA GLU A 78 -2.17 1.49 11.65
C GLU A 78 -1.35 0.34 12.25
N ARG A 79 -0.16 0.62 12.80
CA ARG A 79 0.55 -0.40 13.61
C ARG A 79 -0.28 -0.64 14.86
N SER A 80 -1.20 -1.59 14.80
CA SER A 80 -1.82 -2.15 15.98
C SER A 80 -0.73 -2.85 16.78
N CYS A 81 -0.19 -2.13 17.75
CA CYS A 81 0.77 -2.66 18.71
C CYS A 81 0.00 -3.47 19.74
N PHE A 82 -0.43 -4.69 19.38
CA PHE A 82 -0.73 -5.70 20.39
C PHE A 82 0.59 -6.35 20.79
N VAL A 83 1.31 -5.70 21.71
CA VAL A 83 2.21 -6.43 22.60
C VAL A 83 1.31 -7.05 23.65
N GLN A 84 0.83 -8.27 23.43
CA GLN A 84 0.35 -9.10 24.53
C GLN A 84 1.60 -9.62 25.23
N ILE A 85 1.91 -9.00 26.37
CA ILE A 85 2.84 -9.52 27.39
C ILE A 85 2.14 -10.69 28.09
#